data_AF-A0A0F9MZI1-F1
#
_entry.id   AF-A0A0F9MZI1-F1
#
_cell.length_a   1.000
_cell.length_b   1.000
_cell.length_c   1.000
_cell.angle_alpha   90.00
_cell.angle_beta   90.00
_cell.angle_gamma   90.00
#
_symmetry.space_group_name_H-M   'P 1'
#
loop_
_entity.id
_entity.type
_entity.pdbx_description
1 polymer ?
#
loop_
_entity_poly.entity_id
_entity_poly.type
_entity_poly.pdbx_seq_one_letter_code
_entity_poly.pdbx_strand_id
1 'polypeptide(L)'
;MGIGASELTLAQLATIGAYSNVIFFNDATDSDLLKTIVGSPRTILINLAQLLNIADGEVQGDAIAIDELTATQIAAGAVDTSELADGAVTGVKLDATPSLFETATTFLQEHDTGAGDILAADASNDRLVIVQAEVTEAFVTTSWEIDVGSTGNSDGLFDDIFAGVAALAVGETVVGVYMLPATEALAVTETSMVGDTAGIIQFSIIPITITHANASIADAVLASSLVKDPGALATGVLRVTGVTADGQTVTIGSDIYEIDPIATDAGDDTEGGNWNNVTDPLTVAMPVGTYPNIGVGGGSALVVGALVYIGTEYLRVTGIVTNDVTFERGAGGSTAATHADAQNIFTSAATPAPTNIPVGVQADFAAGVVGPLLAGSINESSVPTEAVSAVSLDAGALIFVVADAVGAVTLALTETHGNGVWDDGNMRRGVAATVRQVYTATVVPDTEEATANKVLIPVPFTPVAVHVMVNTTSTGVTVLWNGDVIINAAAGDMPAYIELNNDGAADWSASTTITILAIS
;
A
#
# COMPACT_ATOMS: atom_id res chain seq x y z
N MET A 1 36.41 76.52 42.17
CA MET A 1 35.08 76.10 41.70
C MET A 1 35.07 76.22 40.19
N GLY A 2 35.47 75.15 39.51
CA GLY A 2 35.28 74.97 38.09
C GLY A 2 34.25 73.87 37.93
N ILE A 3 33.21 74.14 37.15
CA ILE A 3 32.18 73.19 36.68
C ILE A 3 32.86 71.88 36.25
N GLY A 4 32.60 70.80 36.99
CA GLY A 4 33.15 69.47 36.74
C GLY A 4 32.73 68.98 35.35
N ALA A 5 33.71 68.58 34.54
CA ALA A 5 33.43 67.92 33.28
C ALA A 5 32.99 66.48 33.60
N SER A 6 31.74 66.15 33.30
CA SER A 6 31.18 64.80 33.48
C SER A 6 31.82 63.78 32.53
N GLU A 7 32.41 64.23 31.42
CA GLU A 7 33.17 63.41 30.48
C GLU A 7 34.40 64.17 30.00
N LEU A 8 35.54 63.49 29.91
CA LEU A 8 36.81 64.08 29.52
C LEU A 8 37.10 63.72 28.06
N THR A 9 36.93 64.67 27.15
CA THR A 9 37.17 64.44 25.72
C THR A 9 38.66 64.13 25.47
N LEU A 10 38.96 63.39 24.40
CA LEU A 10 40.34 63.04 24.03
C LEU A 10 41.24 64.28 23.85
N ALA A 11 40.65 65.40 23.42
CA ALA A 11 41.32 66.70 23.31
C ALA A 11 41.64 67.30 24.68
N GLN A 12 40.72 67.21 25.65
CA GLN A 12 40.97 67.64 27.02
C GLN A 12 42.04 66.78 27.68
N LEU A 13 42.07 65.46 27.43
CA LEU A 13 43.07 64.54 27.96
C LEU A 13 44.48 64.88 27.46
N ALA A 14 44.62 65.25 26.18
CA ALA A 14 45.89 65.64 25.58
C ALA A 14 46.47 66.94 26.21
N THR A 15 45.62 67.86 26.65
CA THR A 15 46.04 69.10 27.33
C THR A 15 46.52 68.91 28.77
N ILE A 16 46.24 67.76 29.39
CA ILE A 16 46.51 67.51 30.81
C ILE A 16 48.01 67.16 31.07
N GLY A 17 48.76 66.68 30.06
CA GLY A 17 50.21 66.47 30.13
C GLY A 17 50.68 65.35 31.08
N ALA A 18 51.95 64.93 30.97
CA ALA A 18 52.52 63.82 31.75
C ALA A 18 52.78 64.23 33.21
N TYR A 19 51.83 63.93 34.11
CA TYR A 19 52.01 64.10 35.55
C TYR A 19 52.93 63.04 36.14
N SER A 20 53.70 63.43 37.16
CA SER A 20 54.69 62.54 37.81
C SER A 20 54.12 61.81 39.01
N ASN A 21 53.03 62.32 39.60
CA ASN A 21 52.37 61.75 40.75
C ASN A 21 50.86 61.66 40.50
N VAL A 22 50.31 60.44 40.59
CA VAL A 22 48.88 60.18 40.60
C VAL A 22 48.50 59.74 42.01
N ILE A 23 47.59 60.47 42.64
CA ILE A 23 47.08 60.15 43.98
C ILE A 23 45.65 59.67 43.83
N PHE A 24 45.40 58.44 44.26
CA PHE A 24 44.08 57.87 44.32
C PHE A 24 43.44 58.22 45.67
N PHE A 25 42.24 58.78 45.64
CA PHE A 25 41.45 59.05 46.84
C PHE A 25 40.02 58.53 46.63
N ASN A 26 39.30 58.27 47.71
CA ASN A 26 37.93 57.76 47.66
C ASN A 26 37.04 58.67 48.50
N ASP A 27 36.32 59.57 47.84
CA ASP A 27 35.36 60.46 48.48
C ASP A 27 34.03 60.37 47.72
N ALA A 28 33.06 59.64 48.30
CA ALA A 28 31.75 59.44 47.68
C ALA A 28 30.90 60.72 47.64
N THR A 29 31.25 61.76 48.41
CA THR A 29 30.53 63.04 48.39
C THR A 29 31.02 63.98 47.28
N ASP A 30 32.08 63.58 46.60
CA ASP A 30 32.77 64.36 45.60
C ASP A 30 32.46 63.82 44.20
N SER A 31 31.82 64.65 43.38
CA SER A 31 31.39 64.31 42.03
C SER A 31 32.50 64.47 40.98
N ASP A 32 33.62 65.10 41.33
CA ASP A 32 34.71 65.33 40.37
C ASP A 32 35.58 64.07 40.25
N LEU A 33 35.72 63.53 39.04
CA LEU A 33 36.62 62.40 38.77
C LEU A 33 38.10 62.78 38.97
N LEU A 34 38.48 64.00 38.58
CA LEU A 34 39.87 64.47 38.55
C LEU A 34 40.02 65.81 39.27
N LYS A 35 41.02 65.89 40.13
CA LYS A 35 41.36 67.10 40.90
C LYS A 35 42.85 67.39 40.86
N THR A 36 43.22 68.64 41.08
CA THR A 36 44.63 69.05 41.22
C THR A 36 44.89 69.60 42.61
N ILE A 37 46.08 69.39 43.17
CA ILE A 37 46.50 70.06 44.40
C ILE A 37 47.05 71.44 44.06
N VAL A 38 46.48 72.48 44.67
CA VAL A 38 46.99 73.85 44.58
C VAL A 38 48.44 73.87 45.08
N GLY A 39 49.36 74.38 44.27
CA GLY A 39 50.79 74.43 44.57
C GLY A 39 51.58 73.17 44.19
N SER A 40 50.92 72.12 43.70
CA SER A 40 51.56 70.90 43.16
C SER A 40 51.13 70.67 41.70
N PRO A 41 51.65 71.45 40.74
CA PRO A 41 51.19 71.43 39.34
C PRO A 41 51.47 70.12 38.60
N ARG A 42 52.12 69.15 39.24
CA ARG A 42 52.46 67.84 38.67
C ARG A 42 51.75 66.66 39.34
N THR A 43 50.78 66.94 40.21
CA THR A 43 50.03 65.94 40.95
C THR A 43 48.55 66.01 40.59
N ILE A 44 48.01 64.89 40.11
CA ILE A 44 46.57 64.73 39.88
C ILE A 44 46.00 63.77 40.91
N LEU A 45 44.79 64.08 41.35
CA LEU A 45 43.98 63.30 42.27
C LEU A 45 42.86 62.65 41.47
N ILE A 46 42.74 61.32 41.54
CA ILE A 46 41.68 60.55 40.89
C ILE A 46 40.75 60.02 41.97
N ASN A 47 39.46 60.35 41.87
CA ASN A 47 38.45 59.84 42.78
C ASN A 47 37.97 58.45 42.36
N LEU A 48 38.26 57.43 43.16
CA LEU A 48 37.85 56.05 42.88
C LEU A 48 36.34 55.87 42.90
N ALA A 49 35.62 56.63 43.73
CA ALA A 49 34.16 56.54 43.81
C ALA A 49 33.50 56.90 42.48
N GLN A 50 34.10 57.82 41.71
CA GLN A 50 33.61 58.21 40.39
C GLN A 50 34.23 57.35 39.27
N LEU A 51 35.49 56.93 39.42
CA LEU A 51 36.18 56.11 38.41
C LEU A 51 35.56 54.71 38.26
N LEU A 52 35.04 54.15 39.35
CA LEU A 52 34.47 52.80 39.40
C LEU A 52 32.94 52.79 39.44
N ASN A 53 32.29 53.96 39.34
CA ASN A 53 30.84 54.04 39.33
C ASN A 53 30.32 53.54 37.97
N ILE A 54 29.82 52.31 37.94
CA ILE A 54 29.09 51.79 36.80
C ILE A 54 27.64 52.24 36.98
N ALA A 55 27.16 53.14 36.13
CA ALA A 55 25.77 53.58 36.16
C ALA A 55 24.83 52.49 35.63
N ASP A 56 23.54 52.59 35.97
CA ASP A 56 22.50 51.73 35.41
C ASP A 56 22.52 51.80 33.88
N GLY A 57 22.66 50.63 33.22
CA GLY A 57 22.71 50.52 31.76
C GLY A 57 24.08 50.74 31.11
N GLU A 58 25.14 51.01 31.87
CA GLU A 58 26.49 51.23 31.33
C GLU A 58 27.18 49.93 30.90
N VAL A 59 26.81 48.79 31.50
CA VAL A 59 27.18 47.46 30.99
C VAL A 59 26.21 47.08 29.87
N GLN A 60 26.60 47.37 28.64
CA GLN A 60 25.88 46.91 27.46
C GLN A 60 26.14 45.41 27.23
N GLY A 61 25.19 44.70 26.60
CA GLY A 61 25.29 43.25 26.40
C GLY A 61 26.50 42.80 25.57
N ASP A 62 27.11 43.69 24.80
CA ASP A 62 28.36 43.45 24.05
C ASP A 62 29.63 43.58 24.91
N ALA A 63 29.53 44.19 26.10
CA ALA A 63 30.58 44.22 27.12
C ALA A 63 30.65 42.90 27.92
N ILE A 64 29.69 41.98 27.71
CA ILE A 64 29.63 40.67 28.34
C ILE A 64 30.01 39.62 27.28
N ALA A 65 31.10 38.89 27.52
CA ALA A 65 31.48 37.79 26.63
C ALA A 65 30.43 36.66 26.70
N ILE A 66 30.31 35.90 25.60
CA ILE A 66 29.50 34.69 25.57
C ILE A 66 29.95 33.76 26.72
N ASP A 67 28.99 33.20 27.46
CA ASP A 67 29.18 32.31 28.61
C ASP A 67 29.84 32.93 29.86
N GLU A 68 30.06 34.24 29.90
CA GLU A 68 30.63 34.92 31.07
C GLU A 68 29.66 34.93 32.27
N LEU A 69 28.35 34.91 32.00
CA LEU A 69 27.29 34.77 33.00
C LEU A 69 26.82 33.33 33.07
N THR A 70 27.28 32.63 34.11
CA THR A 70 26.79 31.30 34.50
C THR A 70 25.67 31.42 35.53
N ALA A 71 24.96 30.31 35.79
CA ALA A 71 23.89 30.26 36.79
C ALA A 71 24.34 30.70 38.20
N THR A 72 25.63 30.63 38.54
CA THR A 72 26.16 31.08 39.84
C THR A 72 26.16 32.60 40.00
N GLN A 73 26.21 33.34 38.89
CA GLN A 73 26.17 34.82 38.90
C GLN A 73 24.73 35.36 38.86
N ILE A 74 23.74 34.50 38.63
CA ILE A 74 22.31 34.85 38.64
C ILE A 74 21.75 34.50 40.02
N ALA A 75 21.57 35.49 40.89
CA ALA A 75 20.96 35.28 42.19
C ALA A 75 19.48 34.85 42.06
N ALA A 76 18.95 34.19 43.09
CA ALA A 76 17.52 33.89 43.15
C ALA A 76 16.69 35.18 43.08
N GLY A 77 15.76 35.25 42.13
CA GLY A 77 14.93 36.44 41.88
C GLY A 77 15.64 37.58 41.14
N ALA A 78 16.84 37.35 40.57
CA ALA A 78 17.52 38.36 39.76
C ALA A 78 16.89 38.58 38.38
N VAL A 79 16.01 37.65 37.95
CA VAL A 79 15.24 37.74 36.70
C VAL A 79 13.78 37.53 37.08
N ASP A 80 13.02 38.62 37.15
CA ASP A 80 11.57 38.57 37.32
C ASP A 80 10.86 38.50 35.95
N THR A 81 9.54 38.33 35.98
CA THR A 81 8.73 38.22 34.76
C THR A 81 8.78 39.47 33.87
N SER A 82 9.07 40.64 34.45
CA SER A 82 9.21 41.90 33.71
C SER A 82 10.47 41.98 32.84
N GLU A 83 11.50 41.23 33.21
CA GLU A 83 12.79 41.15 32.52
C GLU A 83 12.77 40.12 31.38
N LEU A 84 11.71 39.32 31.29
CA LEU A 84 11.48 38.38 30.19
C LEU A 84 10.55 39.02 29.16
N ALA A 85 11.06 39.24 27.96
CA ALA A 85 10.22 39.61 26.83
C ALA A 85 9.22 38.48 26.51
N ASP A 86 8.06 38.84 25.95
CA ASP A 86 7.09 37.84 25.49
C ASP A 86 7.74 36.89 24.47
N GLY A 87 7.61 35.58 24.68
CA GLY A 87 8.28 34.54 23.87
C GLY A 87 9.79 34.35 24.12
N ALA A 88 10.40 35.03 25.10
CA ALA A 88 11.82 34.84 25.45
C ALA A 88 12.09 33.40 25.91
N VAL A 89 11.18 32.82 26.69
CA VAL A 89 11.20 31.42 27.15
C VAL A 89 10.00 30.70 26.55
N THR A 90 10.23 29.72 25.69
CA THR A 90 9.18 28.89 25.06
C THR A 90 9.32 27.46 25.56
N GLY A 91 8.25 26.66 25.49
CA GLY A 91 8.32 25.23 25.83
C GLY A 91 9.44 24.50 25.07
N VAL A 92 9.62 24.81 23.78
CA VAL A 92 10.72 24.30 22.95
C VAL A 92 12.12 24.64 23.49
N LYS A 93 12.27 25.78 24.17
CA LYS A 93 13.55 26.21 24.78
C LYS A 93 13.79 25.58 26.16
N LEU A 94 12.75 25.01 26.77
CA LEU A 94 12.79 24.37 28.09
C LEU A 94 12.80 22.83 28.01
N ASP A 95 12.41 22.26 26.87
CA ASP A 95 12.32 20.81 26.74
C ASP A 95 13.67 20.18 26.38
N ALA A 96 14.20 19.37 27.31
CA ALA A 96 15.49 18.72 27.16
C ALA A 96 15.42 17.42 26.35
N THR A 97 14.23 16.90 26.02
CA THR A 97 14.07 15.69 25.20
C THR A 97 12.71 15.70 24.50
N PRO A 98 12.62 15.59 23.16
CA PRO A 98 11.33 15.35 22.52
C PRO A 98 10.80 13.99 23.02
N SER A 99 9.77 13.99 23.85
CA SER A 99 9.12 12.75 24.28
C SER A 99 8.37 12.12 23.11
N LEU A 100 8.34 10.78 23.08
CA LEU A 100 7.62 10.00 22.06
C LEU A 100 6.10 10.25 22.10
N PHE A 101 5.60 10.82 23.19
CA PHE A 101 4.20 11.18 23.40
C PHE A 101 4.12 12.67 23.74
N GLU A 102 3.13 13.36 23.21
CA GLU A 102 2.78 14.71 23.65
C GLU A 102 2.49 14.70 25.16
N THR A 103 2.77 15.81 25.86
CA THR A 103 2.39 15.93 27.27
C THR A 103 0.88 15.72 27.37
N ALA A 104 0.45 14.79 28.23
CA ALA A 104 -0.96 14.48 28.40
C ALA A 104 -1.73 15.77 28.74
N THR A 105 -2.80 16.05 27.99
CA THR A 105 -3.70 17.14 28.33
C THR A 105 -4.59 16.67 29.47
N THR A 106 -4.69 17.46 30.54
CA THR A 106 -5.56 17.15 31.67
C THR A 106 -6.85 17.93 31.57
N PHE A 107 -7.96 17.26 31.83
CA PHE A 107 -9.28 17.87 31.96
C PHE A 107 -9.90 17.43 33.29
N LEU A 108 -10.34 18.38 34.09
CA LEU A 108 -11.02 18.12 35.35
C LEU A 108 -12.52 18.16 35.10
N GLN A 109 -13.18 17.03 35.28
CA GLN A 109 -14.62 16.96 35.35
C GLN A 109 -15.01 17.03 36.82
N GLU A 110 -15.51 18.20 37.21
CA GLU A 110 -16.18 18.37 38.47
C GLU A 110 -17.59 17.77 38.36
N HIS A 111 -18.14 17.36 39.49
CA HIS A 111 -19.55 17.03 39.60
C HIS A 111 -20.44 18.17 39.03
N ASP A 112 -20.15 19.44 39.31
CA ASP A 112 -21.07 20.54 38.95
C ASP A 112 -20.85 21.12 37.53
N THR A 113 -19.88 20.64 36.75
CA THR A 113 -19.47 21.28 35.48
C THR A 113 -20.29 20.87 34.25
N GLY A 114 -21.12 19.82 34.34
CA GLY A 114 -21.93 19.36 33.21
C GLY A 114 -21.12 18.75 32.06
N ALA A 115 -21.79 18.43 30.95
CA ALA A 115 -21.15 17.91 29.73
C ALA A 115 -20.15 18.92 29.12
N GLY A 116 -19.07 18.42 28.52
CA GLY A 116 -18.04 19.25 27.92
C GLY A 116 -17.08 18.51 26.99
N ASP A 117 -16.49 19.24 26.05
CA ASP A 117 -15.44 18.73 25.17
C ASP A 117 -14.12 18.63 25.95
N ILE A 118 -13.57 17.42 26.07
CA ILE A 118 -12.29 17.15 26.75
C ILE A 118 -11.11 17.15 25.78
N LEU A 119 -11.36 17.01 24.48
CA LEU A 119 -10.38 17.21 23.42
C LEU A 119 -11.06 17.76 22.17
N ALA A 120 -10.68 18.97 21.74
CA ALA A 120 -11.22 19.60 20.53
C ALA A 120 -10.94 18.78 19.27
N ALA A 121 -11.85 18.82 18.29
CA ALA A 121 -11.67 18.20 16.97
C ALA A 121 -10.39 18.67 16.26
N ASP A 122 -9.75 17.78 15.50
CA ASP A 122 -8.68 18.14 14.56
C ASP A 122 -9.14 17.85 13.15
N ALA A 123 -9.73 18.85 12.49
CA ALA A 123 -10.31 18.73 11.15
C ALA A 123 -9.32 18.20 10.08
N SER A 124 -8.03 18.16 10.39
CA SER A 124 -6.99 17.67 9.49
C SER A 124 -6.61 16.20 9.71
N ASN A 125 -6.84 15.63 10.91
CA ASN A 125 -6.33 14.30 11.25
C ASN A 125 -7.27 13.49 12.14
N ASP A 126 -7.51 12.24 11.76
CA ASP A 126 -8.01 11.23 12.70
C ASP A 126 -6.93 10.94 13.77
N ARG A 127 -7.35 10.71 15.02
CA ARG A 127 -6.43 10.53 16.14
C ARG A 127 -6.77 9.27 16.94
N LEU A 128 -5.74 8.50 17.28
CA LEU A 128 -5.87 7.49 18.33
C LEU A 128 -5.69 8.19 19.66
N VAL A 129 -6.73 8.21 20.48
CA VAL A 129 -6.68 8.85 21.80
C VAL A 129 -6.57 7.78 22.88
N ILE A 130 -5.62 7.96 23.78
CA ILE A 130 -5.51 7.19 25.02
C ILE A 130 -6.03 8.08 26.13
N VAL A 131 -6.99 7.59 26.91
CA VAL A 131 -7.62 8.35 27.99
C VAL A 131 -7.53 7.55 29.27
N GLN A 132 -7.01 8.18 30.30
CA GLN A 132 -7.08 7.68 31.67
C GLN A 132 -8.03 8.58 32.45
N ALA A 133 -9.07 8.00 33.04
CA ALA A 133 -9.90 8.66 34.03
C ALA A 133 -9.44 8.24 35.43
N GLU A 134 -9.22 9.22 36.32
CA GLU A 134 -8.79 9.00 37.71
C GLU A 134 -9.67 9.80 38.67
N VAL A 135 -10.18 9.14 39.70
CA VAL A 135 -10.94 9.80 40.77
C VAL A 135 -9.96 10.52 41.70
N THR A 136 -9.96 11.85 41.66
CA THR A 136 -9.04 12.68 42.48
C THR A 136 -9.69 13.15 43.78
N GLU A 137 -11.02 13.15 43.84
CA GLU A 137 -11.80 13.39 45.05
C GLU A 137 -12.88 12.31 45.18
N ALA A 138 -12.94 11.65 46.34
CA ALA A 138 -13.89 10.56 46.57
C ALA A 138 -15.33 11.08 46.65
N PHE A 139 -16.26 10.37 46.03
CA PHE A 139 -17.67 10.72 46.06
C PHE A 139 -18.56 9.48 46.10
N VAL A 140 -19.79 9.67 46.59
CA VAL A 140 -20.80 8.61 46.77
C VAL A 140 -21.78 8.74 45.61
N THR A 141 -21.94 7.69 44.81
CA THR A 141 -22.80 7.72 43.63
C THR A 141 -24.16 7.12 44.01
N THR A 142 -25.24 7.82 43.72
CA THR A 142 -26.60 7.24 43.71
C THR A 142 -27.19 7.22 42.31
N SER A 143 -26.66 8.02 41.37
CA SER A 143 -27.13 8.06 39.97
C SER A 143 -26.17 8.71 38.94
N TRP A 144 -24.86 8.85 39.25
CA TRP A 144 -23.91 9.49 38.33
C TRP A 144 -23.40 8.50 37.27
N GLU A 145 -23.72 8.79 36.01
CA GLU A 145 -23.27 8.07 34.82
C GLU A 145 -22.56 9.09 33.93
N ILE A 146 -21.30 8.80 33.59
CA ILE A 146 -20.50 9.60 32.68
C ILE A 146 -20.14 8.75 31.47
N ASP A 147 -20.53 9.25 30.31
CA ASP A 147 -20.19 8.68 29.02
C ASP A 147 -19.05 9.49 28.42
N VAL A 148 -18.07 8.80 27.85
CA VAL A 148 -16.95 9.43 27.16
C VAL A 148 -16.87 8.84 25.76
N GLY A 149 -16.84 9.71 24.76
CA GLY A 149 -16.87 9.30 23.37
C GLY A 149 -16.77 10.49 22.43
N SER A 150 -16.91 10.24 21.13
CA SER A 150 -16.95 11.33 20.17
C SER A 150 -18.28 12.06 20.22
N THR A 151 -18.34 13.30 19.73
CA THR A 151 -19.60 14.04 19.63
C THR A 151 -20.70 13.30 18.82
N GLY A 152 -20.33 12.39 17.92
CA GLY A 152 -21.26 11.53 17.18
C GLY A 152 -21.58 10.18 17.84
N ASN A 153 -20.80 9.76 18.84
CA ASN A 153 -20.98 8.53 19.60
C ASN A 153 -20.45 8.72 21.04
N SER A 154 -21.30 9.25 21.93
CA SER A 154 -20.98 9.59 23.32
C SER A 154 -20.49 8.41 24.15
N ASP A 155 -20.88 7.20 23.78
CA ASP A 155 -20.63 5.97 24.56
C ASP A 155 -19.45 5.18 23.95
N GLY A 156 -18.73 5.80 23.00
CA GLY A 156 -17.77 5.12 22.15
C GLY A 156 -16.48 4.67 22.86
N LEU A 157 -16.06 5.35 23.92
CA LEU A 157 -14.83 5.06 24.66
C LEU A 157 -15.11 4.49 26.05
N PHE A 158 -15.90 5.19 26.85
CA PHE A 158 -16.41 4.70 28.13
C PHE A 158 -17.92 4.86 28.12
N ASP A 159 -18.60 3.77 28.41
CA ASP A 159 -20.06 3.69 28.55
C ASP A 159 -20.34 3.45 30.03
N ASP A 160 -21.14 4.32 30.65
CA ASP A 160 -21.55 4.17 32.05
C ASP A 160 -20.36 4.04 33.02
N ILE A 161 -19.37 4.94 32.88
CA ILE A 161 -18.13 4.84 33.68
C ILE A 161 -18.49 4.88 35.18
N PHE A 162 -18.13 3.82 35.89
CA PHE A 162 -18.43 3.63 37.32
C PHE A 162 -19.92 3.58 37.71
N ALA A 163 -20.82 3.34 36.76
CA ALA A 163 -22.24 3.17 37.03
C ALA A 163 -22.52 2.04 38.04
N GLY A 164 -23.42 2.29 38.98
CA GLY A 164 -23.82 1.32 40.00
C GLY A 164 -22.80 1.09 41.13
N VAL A 165 -21.70 1.85 41.18
CA VAL A 165 -20.72 1.79 42.28
C VAL A 165 -21.13 2.71 43.41
N ALA A 166 -21.44 2.16 44.59
CA ALA A 166 -22.00 2.96 45.70
C ALA A 166 -21.07 4.08 46.22
N ALA A 167 -19.75 3.95 46.08
CA ALA A 167 -18.78 4.99 46.41
C ALA A 167 -17.47 4.74 45.66
N LEU A 168 -16.89 5.81 45.11
CA LEU A 168 -15.56 5.76 44.49
C LEU A 168 -14.52 6.37 45.43
N ALA A 169 -13.38 5.70 45.54
CA ALA A 169 -12.26 6.13 46.37
C ALA A 169 -11.25 6.93 45.53
N VAL A 170 -10.51 7.83 46.18
CA VAL A 170 -9.40 8.55 45.53
C VAL A 170 -8.38 7.54 44.99
N GLY A 171 -7.99 7.71 43.74
CA GLY A 171 -7.02 6.87 43.02
C GLY A 171 -7.63 5.69 42.27
N GLU A 172 -8.96 5.54 42.25
CA GLU A 172 -9.60 4.60 41.33
C GLU A 172 -9.47 5.11 39.89
N THR A 173 -9.03 4.22 39.00
CA THR A 173 -8.66 4.59 37.62
C THR A 173 -9.22 3.62 36.60
N VAL A 174 -9.57 4.13 35.42
CA VAL A 174 -9.85 3.34 34.23
C VAL A 174 -9.13 3.95 33.03
N VAL A 175 -8.64 3.08 32.14
CA VAL A 175 -7.90 3.47 30.95
C VAL A 175 -8.57 2.85 29.73
N GLY A 176 -8.73 3.65 28.69
CA GLY A 176 -9.33 3.23 27.44
C GLY A 176 -8.62 3.89 26.26
N VAL A 177 -8.87 3.31 25.09
CA VAL A 177 -8.29 3.78 23.83
C VAL A 177 -9.42 3.90 22.83
N TYR A 178 -9.45 4.99 22.07
CA TYR A 178 -10.51 5.26 21.11
C TYR A 178 -9.97 5.86 19.82
N MET A 179 -10.63 5.57 18.71
CA MET A 179 -10.33 6.18 17.42
C MET A 179 -11.24 7.40 17.25
N LEU A 180 -10.68 8.59 17.37
CA LEU A 180 -11.40 9.84 17.28
C LEU A 180 -11.35 10.39 15.84
N PRO A 181 -12.51 10.54 15.16
CA PRO A 181 -12.57 11.10 13.82
C PRO A 181 -12.10 12.57 13.79
N ALA A 182 -11.49 12.98 12.67
CA ALA A 182 -10.97 14.35 12.45
C ALA A 182 -12.03 15.44 12.73
N THR A 183 -13.28 15.19 12.36
CA THR A 183 -14.35 16.18 12.47
C THR A 183 -15.03 16.23 13.83
N GLU A 184 -14.65 15.36 14.77
CA GLU A 184 -15.35 15.19 16.04
C GLU A 184 -14.44 15.50 17.24
N ALA A 185 -15.01 16.14 18.25
CA ALA A 185 -14.35 16.33 19.53
C ALA A 185 -14.55 15.07 20.40
N LEU A 186 -13.61 14.79 21.29
CA LEU A 186 -13.85 13.85 22.38
C LEU A 186 -14.57 14.62 23.48
N ALA A 187 -15.73 14.13 23.89
CA ALA A 187 -16.60 14.77 24.84
C ALA A 187 -16.93 13.85 26.01
N VAL A 188 -17.13 14.47 27.15
CA VAL A 188 -17.78 13.91 28.32
C VAL A 188 -19.24 14.30 28.26
N THR A 189 -20.14 13.32 28.29
CA THR A 189 -21.58 13.51 28.40
C THR A 189 -22.04 13.00 29.76
N GLU A 190 -22.94 13.76 30.39
CA GLU A 190 -23.48 13.42 31.70
C GLU A 190 -24.95 13.07 31.56
N THR A 191 -25.31 11.87 32.00
CA THR A 191 -26.61 11.24 31.67
C THR A 191 -27.59 11.27 32.84
N SER A 192 -27.13 11.47 34.10
CA SER A 192 -28.02 11.64 35.27
C SER A 192 -27.33 12.24 36.50
N MET A 193 -28.03 13.15 37.21
CA MET A 193 -27.58 13.73 38.50
C MET A 193 -28.77 14.00 39.44
N VAL A 194 -28.97 13.20 40.50
CA VAL A 194 -29.86 13.61 41.60
C VAL A 194 -29.25 13.28 42.98
N GLY A 195 -28.73 14.32 43.65
CA GLY A 195 -28.61 14.34 45.12
C GLY A 195 -27.28 13.93 45.75
N ASP A 196 -26.18 13.90 44.99
CA ASP A 196 -24.89 13.35 45.43
C ASP A 196 -23.91 14.40 46.01
N THR A 197 -22.82 13.90 46.61
CA THR A 197 -21.74 14.71 47.23
C THR A 197 -20.67 15.07 46.20
N ALA A 198 -20.04 16.25 46.32
CA ALA A 198 -19.00 16.72 45.40
C ALA A 198 -17.90 15.67 45.14
N GLY A 199 -17.47 15.55 43.88
CA GLY A 199 -16.44 14.62 43.40
C GLY A 199 -15.78 15.13 42.13
N ILE A 200 -14.54 14.71 41.89
CA ILE A 200 -13.72 15.14 40.75
C ILE A 200 -13.11 13.93 40.07
N ILE A 201 -13.26 13.86 38.75
CA ILE A 201 -12.55 12.93 37.88
C ILE A 201 -11.59 13.72 37.00
N GLN A 202 -10.31 13.36 37.04
CA GLN A 202 -9.31 13.88 36.14
C GLN A 202 -9.16 12.94 34.93
N PHE A 203 -9.39 13.48 33.74
CA PHE A 203 -9.06 12.83 32.49
C PHE A 203 -7.68 13.25 32.04
N SER A 204 -6.78 12.29 31.82
CA SER A 204 -5.48 12.51 31.19
C SER A 204 -5.53 11.93 29.78
N ILE A 205 -5.44 12.80 28.77
CA ILE A 205 -5.64 12.46 27.37
C ILE A 205 -4.32 12.60 26.61
N ILE A 206 -3.93 11.54 25.91
CA ILE A 206 -2.80 11.53 24.98
C ILE A 206 -3.36 11.33 23.58
N PRO A 207 -3.48 12.40 22.77
CA PRO A 207 -3.82 12.28 21.36
C PRO A 207 -2.58 11.86 20.56
N ILE A 208 -2.73 10.82 19.74
CA ILE A 208 -1.71 10.41 18.79
C ILE A 208 -2.26 10.71 17.40
N THR A 209 -1.71 11.75 16.77
CA THR A 209 -1.97 12.09 15.38
C THR A 209 -1.45 10.96 14.50
N ILE A 210 -2.35 10.28 13.80
CA ILE A 210 -1.92 9.27 12.86
C ILE A 210 -1.77 9.92 11.48
N THR A 211 -0.55 10.39 11.19
CA THR A 211 -0.21 10.93 9.87
C THR A 211 -0.08 9.76 8.88
N HIS A 212 -1.17 9.41 8.21
CA HIS A 212 -1.10 8.57 7.03
C HIS A 212 -0.85 9.45 5.81
N ALA A 213 0.17 9.13 5.01
CA ALA A 213 0.50 9.87 3.79
C ALA A 213 -0.65 9.90 2.75
N ASN A 214 -1.66 9.04 2.93
CA ASN A 214 -2.88 9.02 2.13
C ASN A 214 -4.06 9.25 3.07
N ALA A 215 -4.81 10.31 2.81
CA ALA A 215 -5.96 10.75 3.60
C ALA A 215 -6.96 9.60 3.82
N SER A 216 -7.39 9.43 5.07
CA SER A 216 -8.40 8.48 5.55
C SER A 216 -7.95 7.01 5.66
N ILE A 217 -8.08 6.44 6.86
CA ILE A 217 -8.21 4.98 7.04
C ILE A 217 -9.64 4.58 6.65
N ALA A 218 -10.11 5.02 5.48
CA ALA A 218 -11.32 4.47 4.91
C ALA A 218 -11.09 2.96 4.76
N ASP A 219 -12.14 2.19 4.97
CA ASP A 219 -12.22 0.73 4.83
C ASP A 219 -11.45 0.18 3.61
N ALA A 220 -11.25 1.00 2.57
CA ALA A 220 -10.40 0.75 1.41
C ALA A 220 -8.90 0.45 1.69
N VAL A 221 -8.28 1.04 2.72
CA VAL A 221 -6.85 0.80 3.04
C VAL A 221 -6.65 -0.53 3.78
N LEU A 222 -7.65 -0.96 4.56
CA LEU A 222 -7.71 -2.30 5.15
C LEU A 222 -8.22 -3.34 4.14
N ALA A 223 -9.00 -2.94 3.15
CA ALA A 223 -9.37 -3.74 1.98
C ALA A 223 -8.21 -3.83 0.97
N SER A 224 -7.04 -4.30 1.42
CA SER A 224 -6.09 -5.07 0.62
C SER A 224 -5.99 -4.66 -0.87
N SER A 225 -5.70 -3.39 -1.17
CA SER A 225 -5.12 -2.98 -2.46
C SER A 225 -3.62 -3.25 -2.51
N LEU A 226 -3.12 -4.13 -1.63
CA LEU A 226 -1.87 -4.83 -1.86
C LEU A 226 -2.09 -5.64 -3.14
N VAL A 227 -1.41 -5.24 -4.21
CA VAL A 227 -1.12 -6.11 -5.34
C VAL A 227 -0.55 -7.39 -4.73
N LYS A 228 -1.39 -8.42 -4.57
CA LYS A 228 -1.05 -9.57 -3.70
C LYS A 228 0.15 -10.33 -4.26
N ASP A 229 0.34 -10.29 -5.58
CA ASP A 229 1.40 -10.99 -6.30
C ASP A 229 1.90 -10.19 -7.52
N PRO A 230 2.79 -9.19 -7.35
CA PRO A 230 3.42 -8.49 -8.45
C PRO A 230 4.26 -9.49 -9.27
N GLY A 231 3.95 -9.62 -10.56
CA GLY A 231 4.61 -10.55 -11.48
C GLY A 231 3.97 -11.95 -11.53
N ALA A 232 2.72 -12.10 -11.08
CA ALA A 232 1.90 -13.26 -11.43
C ALA A 232 1.14 -13.03 -12.76
N LEU A 233 0.52 -14.08 -13.30
CA LEU A 233 -0.48 -13.92 -14.37
C LEU A 233 -1.80 -13.45 -13.76
N ALA A 234 -2.55 -12.65 -14.53
CA ALA A 234 -3.89 -12.24 -14.13
C ALA A 234 -4.87 -13.41 -14.23
N THR A 235 -5.85 -13.45 -13.33
CA THR A 235 -6.80 -14.54 -13.23
C THR A 235 -8.23 -14.08 -12.99
N GLY A 236 -9.18 -14.80 -13.57
CA GLY A 236 -10.61 -14.67 -13.31
C GLY A 236 -11.17 -15.98 -12.77
N VAL A 237 -12.13 -15.91 -11.85
CA VAL A 237 -12.86 -17.10 -11.38
C VAL A 237 -14.34 -16.81 -11.56
N LEU A 238 -14.99 -17.56 -12.45
CA LEU A 238 -16.44 -17.56 -12.60
C LEU A 238 -17.00 -18.75 -11.82
N ARG A 239 -17.91 -18.49 -10.88
CA ARG A 239 -18.62 -19.54 -10.14
C ARG A 239 -20.01 -19.69 -10.72
N VAL A 240 -20.33 -20.87 -11.23
CA VAL A 240 -21.63 -21.22 -11.78
C VAL A 240 -22.38 -22.05 -10.74
N THR A 241 -23.35 -21.43 -10.07
CA THR A 241 -24.08 -22.04 -8.94
C THR A 241 -25.41 -22.71 -9.33
N GLY A 242 -25.78 -22.69 -10.62
CA GLY A 242 -27.04 -23.26 -11.09
C GLY A 242 -27.13 -23.39 -12.61
N VAL A 243 -28.35 -23.67 -13.08
CA VAL A 243 -28.67 -23.86 -14.50
C VAL A 243 -28.52 -22.52 -15.23
N THR A 244 -27.74 -22.50 -16.30
CA THR A 244 -27.68 -21.36 -17.22
C THR A 244 -28.92 -21.35 -18.11
N ALA A 245 -29.21 -20.26 -18.79
CA ALA A 245 -30.37 -20.15 -19.67
C ALA A 245 -29.92 -19.79 -21.08
N ASP A 246 -30.79 -20.09 -22.04
CA ASP A 246 -30.68 -19.66 -23.43
C ASP A 246 -30.43 -18.15 -23.54
N GLY A 247 -29.48 -17.74 -24.38
CA GLY A 247 -29.09 -16.35 -24.60
C GLY A 247 -28.29 -15.69 -23.47
N GLN A 248 -27.83 -16.46 -22.47
CA GLN A 248 -26.95 -15.92 -21.43
C GLN A 248 -25.51 -15.77 -21.93
N THR A 249 -24.83 -14.76 -21.41
CA THR A 249 -23.51 -14.34 -21.90
C THR A 249 -22.47 -14.32 -20.80
N VAL A 250 -21.24 -14.66 -21.17
CA VAL A 250 -20.02 -14.41 -20.40
C VAL A 250 -19.11 -13.51 -21.22
N THR A 251 -18.59 -12.46 -20.63
CA THR A 251 -17.70 -11.50 -21.29
C THR A 251 -16.34 -11.53 -20.62
N ILE A 252 -15.29 -11.62 -21.43
CA ILE A 252 -13.89 -11.49 -21.03
C ILE A 252 -13.27 -10.47 -21.98
N GLY A 253 -12.91 -9.29 -21.46
CA GLY A 253 -12.39 -8.23 -22.31
C GLY A 253 -13.42 -7.82 -23.37
N SER A 254 -13.05 -7.97 -24.64
CA SER A 254 -13.92 -7.73 -25.79
C SER A 254 -14.68 -8.97 -26.30
N ASP A 255 -14.26 -10.17 -25.88
CA ASP A 255 -14.90 -11.42 -26.28
C ASP A 255 -16.19 -11.65 -25.49
N ILE A 256 -17.29 -11.88 -26.20
CA ILE A 256 -18.61 -12.17 -25.62
C ILE A 256 -19.01 -13.58 -26.02
N TYR A 257 -19.07 -14.49 -25.07
CA TYR A 257 -19.50 -15.87 -25.23
C TYR A 257 -20.99 -15.97 -24.95
N GLU A 258 -21.79 -16.46 -25.89
CA GLU A 258 -23.25 -16.61 -25.78
C GLU A 258 -23.63 -18.09 -25.73
N ILE A 259 -24.39 -18.49 -24.70
CA ILE A 259 -24.73 -19.88 -24.42
C ILE A 259 -26.14 -20.17 -24.93
N ASP A 260 -26.22 -21.01 -25.95
CA ASP A 260 -27.47 -21.29 -26.67
C ASP A 260 -27.71 -22.79 -26.87
N PRO A 261 -28.98 -23.24 -26.95
CA PRO A 261 -29.31 -24.62 -27.20
C PRO A 261 -29.11 -24.97 -28.68
N ILE A 262 -28.31 -26.00 -28.95
CA ILE A 262 -28.12 -26.56 -30.31
C ILE A 262 -28.89 -27.87 -30.49
N ALA A 263 -30.17 -27.82 -30.14
CA ALA A 263 -31.06 -28.99 -30.11
C ALA A 263 -32.11 -28.99 -31.24
N THR A 264 -32.11 -27.98 -32.12
CA THR A 264 -33.08 -27.89 -33.22
C THR A 264 -32.63 -28.76 -34.37
N ASP A 265 -33.40 -29.79 -34.69
CA ASP A 265 -33.15 -30.61 -35.88
C ASP A 265 -33.28 -29.75 -37.14
N ALA A 266 -32.22 -29.70 -37.94
CA ALA A 266 -32.18 -28.91 -39.17
C ALA A 266 -33.09 -29.47 -40.26
N GLY A 267 -33.51 -30.74 -40.17
CA GLY A 267 -34.21 -31.46 -41.24
C GLY A 267 -33.28 -31.87 -42.39
N ASP A 268 -31.97 -31.65 -42.24
CA ASP A 268 -30.90 -32.08 -43.14
C ASP A 268 -29.97 -33.05 -42.37
N ASP A 269 -29.29 -33.94 -43.07
CA ASP A 269 -28.44 -34.98 -42.48
C ASP A 269 -27.06 -35.09 -43.16
N THR A 270 -26.21 -35.97 -42.65
CA THR A 270 -24.87 -36.21 -43.19
C THR A 270 -24.85 -37.10 -44.44
N GLU A 271 -25.98 -37.27 -45.15
CA GLU A 271 -26.05 -38.11 -46.35
C GLU A 271 -25.01 -37.69 -47.41
N GLY A 272 -24.44 -38.69 -48.08
CA GLY A 272 -23.45 -38.50 -49.14
C GLY A 272 -22.00 -38.61 -48.70
N GLY A 273 -21.74 -39.00 -47.45
CA GLY A 273 -20.43 -39.42 -46.95
C GLY A 273 -19.37 -38.32 -46.80
N ASN A 274 -19.67 -37.07 -47.12
CA ASN A 274 -18.73 -35.95 -47.02
C ASN A 274 -18.26 -35.67 -45.58
N TRP A 275 -19.04 -36.09 -44.59
CA TRP A 275 -18.81 -35.90 -43.16
C TRP A 275 -18.02 -37.05 -42.51
N ASN A 276 -17.72 -38.12 -43.25
CA ASN A 276 -17.08 -39.32 -42.75
C ASN A 276 -15.54 -39.22 -42.76
N ASN A 277 -15.00 -38.21 -42.09
CA ASN A 277 -13.56 -38.03 -41.93
C ASN A 277 -13.26 -37.23 -40.65
N VAL A 278 -11.97 -37.08 -40.34
CA VAL A 278 -11.52 -36.25 -39.21
C VAL A 278 -10.71 -35.02 -39.63
N THR A 279 -10.82 -34.59 -40.89
CA THR A 279 -10.03 -33.49 -41.45
C THR A 279 -10.49 -32.14 -40.92
N ASP A 280 -9.54 -31.35 -40.41
CA ASP A 280 -9.78 -29.99 -39.91
C ASP A 280 -8.83 -28.99 -40.61
N PRO A 281 -9.35 -27.96 -41.31
CA PRO A 281 -10.77 -27.66 -41.52
C PRO A 281 -11.45 -28.63 -42.50
N LEU A 282 -12.75 -28.88 -42.31
CA LEU A 282 -13.59 -29.66 -43.22
C LEU A 282 -14.32 -28.73 -44.18
N THR A 283 -14.28 -29.01 -45.49
CA THR A 283 -15.10 -28.29 -46.46
C THR A 283 -16.12 -29.25 -47.07
N VAL A 284 -17.40 -28.88 -47.00
CA VAL A 284 -18.52 -29.64 -47.55
C VAL A 284 -19.23 -28.79 -48.58
N ALA A 285 -19.48 -29.35 -49.77
CA ALA A 285 -20.36 -28.74 -50.75
C ALA A 285 -21.80 -28.86 -50.25
N MET A 286 -22.42 -27.74 -49.89
CA MET A 286 -23.77 -27.67 -49.33
C MET A 286 -24.76 -26.91 -50.23
N PRO A 287 -25.06 -27.40 -51.45
CA PRO A 287 -26.08 -26.79 -52.30
C PRO A 287 -27.49 -27.04 -51.73
N VAL A 288 -28.41 -26.11 -51.95
CA VAL A 288 -29.83 -26.23 -51.54
C VAL A 288 -30.54 -27.50 -52.05
N GLY A 289 -30.04 -28.13 -53.12
CA GLY A 289 -30.58 -29.39 -53.63
C GLY A 289 -30.28 -30.61 -52.74
N THR A 290 -29.18 -30.57 -51.98
CA THR A 290 -28.75 -31.65 -51.07
C THR A 290 -29.00 -31.28 -49.62
N TYR A 291 -28.90 -29.98 -49.29
CA TYR A 291 -29.19 -29.42 -47.96
C TYR A 291 -30.27 -28.34 -48.10
N PRO A 292 -31.56 -28.71 -48.22
CA PRO A 292 -32.65 -27.77 -48.46
C PRO A 292 -32.82 -26.71 -47.37
N ASN A 293 -32.42 -27.01 -46.14
CA ASN A 293 -32.62 -26.13 -45.00
C ASN A 293 -31.34 -25.35 -44.69
N ILE A 294 -30.23 -26.03 -44.42
CA ILE A 294 -28.98 -25.40 -43.94
C ILE A 294 -27.99 -25.06 -45.04
N GLY A 295 -28.19 -25.58 -46.26
CA GLY A 295 -27.34 -25.30 -47.42
C GLY A 295 -27.44 -23.85 -47.91
N VAL A 296 -26.50 -23.47 -48.78
CA VAL A 296 -26.46 -22.11 -49.33
C VAL A 296 -27.71 -21.85 -50.17
N GLY A 297 -28.50 -20.85 -49.75
CA GLY A 297 -29.79 -20.51 -50.35
C GLY A 297 -30.98 -21.35 -49.87
N GLY A 298 -30.78 -22.18 -48.83
CA GLY A 298 -31.83 -22.93 -48.13
C GLY A 298 -32.70 -22.08 -47.21
N GLY A 299 -33.68 -22.72 -46.57
CA GLY A 299 -34.67 -22.05 -45.71
C GLY A 299 -34.09 -21.37 -44.46
N SER A 300 -33.02 -21.95 -43.89
CA SER A 300 -32.27 -21.47 -42.73
C SER A 300 -30.77 -21.65 -42.98
N ALA A 301 -30.29 -21.08 -44.08
CA ALA A 301 -28.90 -21.24 -44.52
C ALA A 301 -27.90 -20.85 -43.44
N LEU A 302 -26.85 -21.65 -43.29
CA LEU A 302 -25.77 -21.35 -42.36
C LEU A 302 -25.05 -20.05 -42.72
N VAL A 303 -24.55 -19.37 -41.70
CA VAL A 303 -23.73 -18.16 -41.80
C VAL A 303 -22.39 -18.40 -41.13
N VAL A 304 -21.37 -17.60 -41.48
CA VAL A 304 -20.08 -17.64 -40.79
C VAL A 304 -20.28 -17.36 -39.31
N GLY A 305 -19.64 -18.16 -38.46
CA GLY A 305 -19.79 -18.15 -37.00
C GLY A 305 -20.86 -19.12 -36.50
N ALA A 306 -21.78 -19.61 -37.33
CA ALA A 306 -22.82 -20.54 -36.88
C ALA A 306 -22.22 -21.88 -36.41
N LEU A 307 -22.78 -22.42 -35.32
CA LEU A 307 -22.49 -23.78 -34.85
C LEU A 307 -23.49 -24.78 -35.42
N VAL A 308 -22.99 -25.99 -35.71
CA VAL A 308 -23.79 -27.19 -35.95
C VAL A 308 -23.34 -28.30 -34.99
N TYR A 309 -24.26 -29.19 -34.62
CA TYR A 309 -23.97 -30.37 -33.81
C TYR A 309 -24.33 -31.64 -34.56
N ILE A 310 -23.39 -32.59 -34.61
CA ILE A 310 -23.58 -33.88 -35.29
C ILE A 310 -23.03 -34.98 -34.38
N GLY A 311 -23.91 -35.90 -33.97
CA GLY A 311 -23.55 -37.05 -33.14
C GLY A 311 -23.06 -36.67 -31.75
N THR A 312 -21.78 -36.30 -31.64
CA THR A 312 -21.07 -35.86 -30.42
C THR A 312 -20.14 -34.67 -30.65
N GLU A 313 -20.09 -34.13 -31.87
CA GLU A 313 -19.16 -33.09 -32.27
C GLU A 313 -19.91 -31.79 -32.55
N TYR A 314 -19.34 -30.68 -32.09
CA TYR A 314 -19.74 -29.34 -32.48
C TYR A 314 -18.77 -28.83 -33.55
N LEU A 315 -19.30 -28.25 -34.61
CA LEU A 315 -18.52 -27.69 -35.71
C LEU A 315 -18.96 -26.24 -35.92
N ARG A 316 -18.01 -25.34 -36.23
CA ARG A 316 -18.32 -23.94 -36.52
C ARG A 316 -18.01 -23.59 -37.96
N VAL A 317 -18.91 -22.84 -38.59
CA VAL A 317 -18.68 -22.34 -39.95
C VAL A 317 -17.64 -21.22 -39.92
N THR A 318 -16.51 -21.42 -40.60
CA THR A 318 -15.43 -20.42 -40.70
C THR A 318 -15.41 -19.71 -42.05
N GLY A 319 -16.05 -20.29 -43.08
CA GLY A 319 -16.10 -19.69 -44.41
C GLY A 319 -17.19 -20.26 -45.29
N ILE A 320 -17.71 -19.44 -46.20
CA ILE A 320 -18.66 -19.86 -47.23
C ILE A 320 -18.20 -19.26 -48.56
N VAL A 321 -17.92 -20.12 -49.55
CA VAL A 321 -17.52 -19.70 -50.89
C VAL A 321 -18.38 -20.45 -51.90
N THR A 322 -19.26 -19.73 -52.61
CA THR A 322 -20.27 -20.33 -53.48
C THR A 322 -21.16 -21.31 -52.72
N ASN A 323 -21.12 -22.61 -53.00
CA ASN A 323 -21.82 -23.65 -52.25
C ASN A 323 -20.94 -24.39 -51.26
N ASP A 324 -19.64 -24.11 -51.20
CA ASP A 324 -18.71 -24.79 -50.29
C ASP A 324 -18.72 -24.07 -48.95
N VAL A 325 -19.05 -24.83 -47.90
CA VAL A 325 -19.06 -24.38 -46.51
C VAL A 325 -17.88 -25.03 -45.79
N THR A 326 -17.01 -24.20 -45.22
CA THR A 326 -15.83 -24.62 -44.46
C THR A 326 -16.14 -24.56 -42.97
N PHE A 327 -15.83 -25.64 -42.27
CA PHE A 327 -16.03 -25.85 -40.85
C PHE A 327 -14.69 -26.01 -40.14
N GLU A 328 -14.51 -25.31 -39.03
CA GLU A 328 -13.60 -25.78 -37.99
C GLU A 328 -14.28 -26.90 -37.19
N ARG A 329 -13.47 -27.84 -36.73
CA ARG A 329 -13.93 -29.06 -36.08
C ARG A 329 -13.57 -29.08 -34.61
N GLY A 330 -14.39 -29.75 -33.81
CA GLY A 330 -14.17 -29.83 -32.38
C GLY A 330 -14.41 -28.53 -31.62
N ALA A 331 -15.33 -27.69 -32.11
CA ALA A 331 -15.75 -26.49 -31.41
C ALA A 331 -16.26 -26.81 -30.00
N GLY A 332 -16.16 -25.85 -29.09
CA GLY A 332 -16.46 -26.02 -27.66
C GLY A 332 -15.59 -27.07 -26.96
N GLY A 333 -14.43 -27.42 -27.53
CA GLY A 333 -13.55 -28.49 -27.04
C GLY A 333 -14.06 -29.91 -27.30
N SER A 334 -15.00 -30.08 -28.24
CA SER A 334 -15.46 -31.40 -28.65
C SER A 334 -14.41 -32.13 -29.52
N THR A 335 -14.52 -33.45 -29.61
CA THR A 335 -13.58 -34.23 -30.41
C THR A 335 -14.10 -34.42 -31.82
N ALA A 336 -13.28 -34.06 -32.81
CA ALA A 336 -13.41 -34.45 -34.20
C ALA A 336 -13.82 -35.93 -34.35
N ALA A 337 -15.02 -36.20 -34.87
CA ALA A 337 -15.56 -37.54 -35.07
C ALA A 337 -15.81 -37.88 -36.55
N THR A 338 -15.71 -39.15 -36.92
CA THR A 338 -16.25 -39.61 -38.21
C THR A 338 -17.77 -39.76 -38.09
N HIS A 339 -18.51 -39.03 -38.92
CA HIS A 339 -19.97 -39.12 -38.92
C HIS A 339 -20.45 -40.20 -39.89
N ALA A 340 -21.32 -41.08 -39.41
CA ALA A 340 -22.00 -42.06 -40.23
C ALA A 340 -22.91 -41.37 -41.25
N ASP A 341 -23.29 -42.08 -42.30
CA ASP A 341 -24.24 -41.60 -43.30
C ASP A 341 -25.64 -41.44 -42.68
N ALA A 342 -26.37 -40.40 -43.11
CA ALA A 342 -27.73 -40.07 -42.65
C ALA A 342 -27.86 -39.83 -41.12
N GLN A 343 -26.87 -39.19 -40.49
CA GLN A 343 -27.01 -38.65 -39.14
C GLN A 343 -27.59 -37.24 -39.19
N ASN A 344 -28.58 -36.96 -38.34
CA ASN A 344 -29.21 -35.64 -38.27
C ASN A 344 -28.19 -34.56 -37.88
N ILE A 345 -28.34 -33.39 -38.49
CA ILE A 345 -27.58 -32.19 -38.16
C ILE A 345 -28.46 -31.29 -37.30
N PHE A 346 -27.94 -30.85 -36.16
CA PHE A 346 -28.65 -29.94 -35.25
C PHE A 346 -28.06 -28.53 -35.33
N THR A 347 -28.93 -27.53 -35.17
CA THR A 347 -28.61 -26.11 -35.23
C THR A 347 -29.16 -25.38 -34.01
N SER A 348 -28.68 -24.15 -33.79
CA SER A 348 -29.16 -23.33 -32.68
C SER A 348 -30.64 -22.96 -32.87
N ALA A 349 -31.41 -22.95 -31.79
CA ALA A 349 -32.81 -22.51 -31.82
C ALA A 349 -32.94 -21.00 -32.12
N ALA A 350 -31.96 -20.20 -31.70
CA ALA A 350 -31.85 -18.79 -31.98
C ALA A 350 -30.46 -18.49 -32.55
N THR A 351 -30.38 -17.59 -33.53
CA THR A 351 -29.08 -17.17 -34.06
C THR A 351 -28.41 -16.24 -33.05
N PRO A 352 -27.21 -16.57 -32.55
CA PRO A 352 -26.42 -15.68 -31.69
C PRO A 352 -26.21 -14.33 -32.38
N ALA A 353 -25.94 -13.29 -31.59
CA ALA A 353 -25.58 -12.01 -32.20
C ALA A 353 -24.31 -12.19 -33.06
N PRO A 354 -24.17 -11.52 -34.22
CA PRO A 354 -23.06 -11.75 -35.16
C PRO A 354 -21.65 -11.51 -34.58
N THR A 355 -21.56 -10.77 -33.47
CA THR A 355 -20.31 -10.46 -32.75
C THR A 355 -20.03 -11.40 -31.58
N ASN A 356 -20.98 -12.25 -31.21
CA ASN A 356 -20.85 -13.15 -30.09
C ASN A 356 -20.23 -14.47 -30.54
N ILE A 357 -19.42 -15.04 -29.66
CA ILE A 357 -18.82 -16.36 -29.81
C ILE A 357 -19.83 -17.38 -29.27
N PRO A 358 -20.40 -18.24 -30.13
CA PRO A 358 -21.43 -19.17 -29.67
C PRO A 358 -20.83 -20.33 -28.87
N VAL A 359 -21.51 -20.68 -27.80
CA VAL A 359 -21.30 -21.84 -26.93
C VAL A 359 -22.54 -22.72 -27.01
N GLY A 360 -22.52 -23.67 -27.95
CA GLY A 360 -23.67 -24.54 -28.21
C GLY A 360 -23.82 -25.63 -27.16
N VAL A 361 -25.05 -25.84 -26.65
CA VAL A 361 -25.38 -26.87 -25.66
C VAL A 361 -26.42 -27.84 -26.21
N GLN A 362 -26.08 -29.12 -26.37
CA GLN A 362 -27.03 -30.13 -26.87
C GLN A 362 -27.86 -30.83 -25.78
N ALA A 363 -27.42 -30.74 -24.53
CA ALA A 363 -28.06 -31.37 -23.36
C ALA A 363 -28.81 -30.34 -22.50
N ASP A 364 -28.90 -30.57 -21.19
CA ASP A 364 -29.44 -29.58 -20.26
C ASP A 364 -28.41 -28.49 -19.94
N PHE A 365 -28.89 -27.32 -19.52
CA PHE A 365 -28.05 -26.16 -19.19
C PHE A 365 -27.43 -26.28 -17.78
N ALA A 366 -27.23 -27.50 -17.30
CA ALA A 366 -26.57 -27.75 -16.03
C ALA A 366 -25.11 -27.29 -16.10
N ALA A 367 -24.58 -26.81 -14.96
CA ALA A 367 -23.19 -26.33 -14.87
C ALA A 367 -22.18 -27.36 -15.39
N GLY A 368 -22.40 -28.66 -15.14
CA GLY A 368 -21.53 -29.74 -15.59
C GLY A 368 -21.52 -30.02 -17.09
N VAL A 369 -22.48 -29.49 -17.84
CA VAL A 369 -22.49 -29.52 -19.30
C VAL A 369 -21.90 -28.23 -19.85
N VAL A 370 -22.38 -27.09 -19.34
CA VAL A 370 -22.08 -25.76 -19.87
C VAL A 370 -20.63 -25.36 -19.55
N GLY A 371 -20.15 -25.64 -18.34
CA GLY A 371 -18.82 -25.24 -17.90
C GLY A 371 -17.70 -25.76 -18.80
N PRO A 372 -17.66 -27.08 -19.10
CA PRO A 372 -16.68 -27.63 -20.03
C PRO A 372 -16.76 -27.04 -21.45
N LEU A 373 -17.97 -26.82 -21.98
CA LEU A 373 -18.17 -26.24 -23.32
C LEU A 373 -17.73 -24.78 -23.39
N LEU A 374 -18.02 -23.99 -22.35
CA LEU A 374 -17.58 -22.60 -22.24
C LEU A 374 -16.05 -22.52 -22.12
N ALA A 375 -15.44 -23.32 -21.25
CA ALA A 375 -13.98 -23.37 -21.14
C ALA A 375 -13.32 -23.83 -22.45
N GLY A 376 -13.93 -24.81 -23.14
CA GLY A 376 -13.49 -25.25 -24.46
C GLY A 376 -13.54 -24.13 -25.49
N SER A 377 -14.63 -23.36 -25.51
CA SER A 377 -14.83 -22.23 -26.43
C SER A 377 -13.84 -21.09 -26.16
N ILE A 378 -13.52 -20.79 -24.89
CA ILE A 378 -12.51 -19.80 -24.51
C ILE A 378 -11.12 -20.21 -25.02
N ASN A 379 -10.81 -21.51 -25.01
CA ASN A 379 -9.50 -22.03 -25.42
C ASN A 379 -9.38 -22.26 -26.94
N GLU A 380 -10.39 -21.92 -27.74
CA GLU A 380 -10.31 -22.05 -29.19
C GLU A 380 -9.26 -21.10 -29.76
N SER A 381 -8.50 -21.56 -30.75
CA SER A 381 -7.37 -20.80 -31.31
C SER A 381 -7.74 -19.83 -32.45
N SER A 382 -8.97 -19.90 -32.93
CA SER A 382 -9.41 -19.31 -34.21
C SER A 382 -10.44 -18.20 -34.07
N VAL A 383 -11.10 -18.07 -32.92
CA VAL A 383 -12.25 -17.16 -32.73
C VAL A 383 -12.07 -16.20 -31.55
N PRO A 384 -11.72 -16.65 -30.32
CA PRO A 384 -11.35 -15.75 -29.24
C PRO A 384 -10.21 -14.80 -29.63
N THR A 385 -10.30 -13.56 -29.18
CA THR A 385 -9.28 -12.52 -29.42
C THR A 385 -8.45 -12.23 -28.18
N GLU A 386 -9.01 -12.49 -26.99
CA GLU A 386 -8.29 -12.33 -25.73
C GLU A 386 -7.30 -13.47 -25.52
N ALA A 387 -6.07 -13.13 -25.13
CA ALA A 387 -5.02 -14.09 -24.83
C ALA A 387 -5.21 -14.65 -23.41
N VAL A 388 -6.20 -15.53 -23.26
CA VAL A 388 -6.54 -16.20 -22.00
C VAL A 388 -6.72 -17.69 -22.21
N SER A 389 -6.36 -18.46 -21.18
CA SER A 389 -6.65 -19.88 -21.07
C SER A 389 -7.66 -20.13 -19.96
N ALA A 390 -8.62 -21.04 -20.19
CA ALA A 390 -9.64 -21.42 -19.23
C ALA A 390 -9.58 -22.91 -18.86
N VAL A 391 -9.95 -23.23 -17.63
CA VAL A 391 -10.20 -24.61 -17.18
C VAL A 391 -11.52 -24.70 -16.44
N SER A 392 -12.31 -25.72 -16.79
CA SER A 392 -13.52 -26.09 -16.07
C SER A 392 -13.21 -27.05 -14.95
N LEU A 393 -13.57 -26.68 -13.72
CA LEU A 393 -13.33 -27.39 -12.48
C LEU A 393 -14.64 -27.68 -11.77
N ASP A 394 -14.57 -28.47 -10.69
CA ASP A 394 -15.71 -28.80 -9.82
C ASP A 394 -16.96 -29.25 -10.59
N ALA A 395 -16.75 -30.17 -11.52
CA ALA A 395 -17.79 -30.66 -12.43
C ALA A 395 -18.57 -29.52 -13.13
N GLY A 396 -17.87 -28.49 -13.60
CA GLY A 396 -18.43 -27.36 -14.36
C GLY A 396 -18.98 -26.20 -13.53
N ALA A 397 -18.97 -26.32 -12.21
CA ALA A 397 -19.42 -25.24 -11.32
C ALA A 397 -18.39 -24.11 -11.15
N LEU A 398 -17.15 -24.30 -11.60
CA LEU A 398 -16.10 -23.28 -11.49
C LEU A 398 -15.29 -23.21 -12.79
N ILE A 399 -15.22 -22.03 -13.38
CA ILE A 399 -14.35 -21.74 -14.52
C ILE A 399 -13.22 -20.85 -14.03
N PHE A 400 -11.99 -21.34 -14.17
CA PHE A 400 -10.79 -20.59 -13.84
C PHE A 400 -10.13 -20.11 -15.13
N VAL A 401 -9.99 -18.80 -15.28
CA VAL A 401 -9.39 -18.15 -16.44
C VAL A 401 -8.06 -17.54 -16.03
N VAL A 402 -7.04 -17.68 -16.86
CA VAL A 402 -5.68 -17.18 -16.63
C VAL A 402 -5.22 -16.45 -17.90
N ALA A 403 -4.59 -15.29 -17.74
CA ALA A 403 -3.99 -14.58 -18.86
C ALA A 403 -2.79 -15.37 -19.41
N ASP A 404 -2.66 -15.44 -20.73
CA ASP A 404 -1.54 -16.10 -21.41
C ASP A 404 -0.28 -15.22 -21.45
N ALA A 405 -0.44 -13.92 -21.19
CA ALA A 405 0.63 -12.94 -21.17
C ALA A 405 0.59 -12.05 -19.93
N VAL A 406 1.78 -11.59 -19.57
CA VAL A 406 2.01 -10.69 -18.44
C VAL A 406 1.55 -9.27 -18.79
N GLY A 407 0.91 -8.57 -17.86
CA GLY A 407 0.46 -7.20 -18.10
C GLY A 407 -0.86 -7.06 -18.85
N ALA A 408 -1.64 -8.13 -19.04
CA ALA A 408 -3.02 -8.13 -19.56
C ALA A 408 -4.04 -7.44 -18.62
N VAL A 409 -3.57 -6.49 -17.83
CA VAL A 409 -4.20 -5.92 -16.65
C VAL A 409 -5.19 -4.89 -17.13
N THR A 410 -6.37 -5.36 -17.51
CA THR A 410 -7.60 -5.16 -16.74
C THR A 410 -8.75 -5.66 -17.62
N LEU A 411 -8.70 -6.92 -18.09
CA LEU A 411 -9.84 -7.46 -18.85
C LEU A 411 -11.08 -7.39 -17.96
N ALA A 412 -12.10 -6.71 -18.45
CA ALA A 412 -13.39 -6.65 -17.80
C ALA A 412 -14.00 -8.05 -17.84
N LEU A 413 -14.56 -8.45 -16.70
CA LEU A 413 -15.25 -9.72 -16.55
C LEU A 413 -16.69 -9.39 -16.20
N THR A 414 -17.61 -9.81 -17.06
CA THR A 414 -19.04 -9.69 -16.78
C THR A 414 -19.78 -10.93 -17.26
N GLU A 415 -20.99 -11.12 -16.78
CA GLU A 415 -21.85 -12.24 -17.07
C GLU A 415 -23.29 -11.81 -16.90
N THR A 416 -24.19 -12.42 -17.67
CA THR A 416 -25.65 -12.27 -17.48
C THR A 416 -26.25 -13.51 -16.84
N HIS A 417 -25.40 -14.42 -16.33
CA HIS A 417 -25.80 -15.63 -15.66
C HIS A 417 -26.53 -15.26 -14.37
N GLY A 418 -27.86 -15.39 -14.34
CA GLY A 418 -28.63 -15.17 -13.10
C GLY A 418 -28.19 -16.06 -11.92
N ASN A 419 -27.43 -17.13 -12.21
CA ASN A 419 -26.87 -18.09 -11.25
C ASN A 419 -25.34 -18.20 -11.34
N GLY A 420 -24.66 -17.30 -12.04
CA GLY A 420 -23.20 -17.25 -12.15
C GLY A 420 -22.69 -15.94 -11.56
N VAL A 421 -21.57 -15.99 -10.84
CA VAL A 421 -20.93 -14.78 -10.31
C VAL A 421 -19.43 -14.84 -10.59
N TRP A 422 -18.90 -13.84 -11.29
CA TRP A 422 -17.46 -13.60 -11.31
C TRP A 422 -17.02 -13.16 -9.92
N ASP A 423 -15.92 -13.73 -9.43
CA ASP A 423 -15.36 -13.35 -8.13
C ASP A 423 -15.01 -11.84 -8.11
N ASP A 424 -14.76 -11.20 -9.27
CA ASP A 424 -14.59 -9.75 -9.46
C ASP A 424 -15.04 -9.26 -10.85
N GLY A 425 -15.26 -7.96 -11.01
CA GLY A 425 -15.57 -7.32 -12.30
C GLY A 425 -14.37 -7.17 -13.25
N ASN A 426 -13.16 -7.49 -12.79
CA ASN A 426 -11.94 -7.48 -13.60
C ASN A 426 -11.03 -8.66 -13.21
N MET A 427 -10.18 -9.12 -14.13
CA MET A 427 -9.16 -10.11 -13.78
C MET A 427 -8.28 -9.60 -12.62
N ARG A 428 -8.03 -10.48 -11.65
CA ARG A 428 -7.29 -10.24 -10.41
C ARG A 428 -5.87 -10.80 -10.48
N ARG A 429 -4.97 -10.24 -9.66
CA ARG A 429 -3.54 -10.63 -9.55
C ARG A 429 -2.79 -10.34 -10.88
N GLY A 430 -1.46 -10.17 -10.85
CA GLY A 430 -0.69 -9.99 -12.10
C GLY A 430 -0.62 -8.58 -12.73
N VAL A 431 -0.69 -7.53 -11.92
CA VAL A 431 -0.61 -6.10 -12.33
C VAL A 431 0.77 -5.71 -12.94
N ALA A 432 1.80 -6.54 -12.78
CA ALA A 432 3.17 -6.19 -13.19
C ALA A 432 3.45 -6.58 -14.64
N ALA A 433 4.36 -5.86 -15.31
CA ALA A 433 4.75 -6.09 -16.70
C ALA A 433 5.70 -7.29 -16.93
N THR A 434 6.20 -7.93 -15.86
CA THR A 434 7.16 -9.05 -15.94
C THR A 434 6.83 -10.14 -14.92
N VAL A 435 6.78 -11.41 -15.35
CA VAL A 435 6.53 -12.56 -14.46
C VAL A 435 7.77 -12.85 -13.63
N ARG A 436 7.58 -13.24 -12.36
CA ARG A 436 8.67 -13.76 -11.53
C ARG A 436 9.15 -15.10 -12.09
N GLN A 437 10.39 -15.15 -12.52
CA GLN A 437 11.04 -16.30 -13.11
C GLN A 437 12.10 -16.87 -12.15
N VAL A 438 12.22 -18.19 -12.19
CA VAL A 438 13.26 -18.94 -11.50
C VAL A 438 13.97 -19.79 -12.54
N TYR A 439 15.30 -19.72 -12.58
CA TYR A 439 16.12 -20.47 -13.52
C TYR A 439 17.19 -21.27 -12.78
N THR A 440 17.29 -22.56 -13.08
CA THR A 440 18.30 -23.44 -12.51
C THR A 440 19.24 -23.89 -13.61
N ALA A 441 20.55 -23.77 -13.38
CA ALA A 441 21.57 -24.31 -14.28
C ALA A 441 22.56 -25.14 -13.49
N THR A 442 22.99 -26.26 -14.08
CA THR A 442 24.03 -27.11 -13.53
C THR A 442 25.19 -27.17 -14.51
N VAL A 443 26.38 -26.86 -14.02
CA VAL A 443 27.61 -26.81 -14.81
C VAL A 443 28.71 -27.62 -14.12
N VAL A 444 29.55 -28.24 -14.94
CA VAL A 444 30.80 -28.85 -14.51
C VAL A 444 31.90 -28.05 -15.23
N PRO A 445 32.75 -27.30 -14.51
CA PRO A 445 33.81 -26.54 -15.15
C PRO A 445 34.74 -27.44 -15.94
N ASP A 446 35.12 -26.97 -17.12
CA ASP A 446 36.17 -27.60 -17.89
C ASP A 446 37.58 -27.28 -17.33
N THR A 447 38.62 -27.72 -18.03
CA THR A 447 40.01 -27.57 -17.54
C THR A 447 40.45 -26.11 -17.58
N GLU A 448 39.97 -25.36 -18.57
CA GLU A 448 40.26 -23.96 -18.80
C GLU A 448 39.57 -23.07 -17.75
N GLU A 449 38.29 -23.29 -17.48
CA GLU A 449 37.48 -22.60 -16.47
C GLU A 449 38.01 -22.86 -15.05
N ALA A 450 38.37 -24.11 -14.74
CA ALA A 450 38.99 -24.48 -13.47
C ALA A 450 40.35 -23.80 -13.29
N THR A 451 41.14 -23.66 -14.36
CA THR A 451 42.43 -22.94 -14.32
C THR A 451 42.22 -21.43 -14.15
N ALA A 452 41.18 -20.87 -14.78
CA ALA A 452 40.84 -19.45 -14.71
C ALA A 452 40.16 -19.05 -13.39
N ASN A 453 39.74 -20.00 -12.55
CA ASN A 453 38.91 -19.78 -11.35
C ASN A 453 37.57 -19.07 -11.64
N LYS A 454 37.04 -19.23 -12.86
CA LYS A 454 35.85 -18.50 -13.32
C LYS A 454 34.93 -19.38 -14.17
N VAL A 455 33.63 -19.32 -13.92
CA VAL A 455 32.57 -19.83 -14.82
C VAL A 455 31.66 -18.68 -15.22
N LEU A 456 31.26 -18.67 -16.49
CA LEU A 456 30.23 -17.78 -17.01
C LEU A 456 29.00 -18.60 -17.38
N ILE A 457 27.89 -18.37 -16.69
CA ILE A 457 26.65 -19.12 -16.89
C ILE A 457 25.60 -18.18 -17.51
N PRO A 458 25.23 -18.34 -18.79
CA PRO A 458 24.18 -17.53 -19.39
C PRO A 458 22.83 -17.82 -18.75
N VAL A 459 22.02 -16.79 -18.56
CA VAL A 459 20.68 -16.87 -17.97
C VAL A 459 19.65 -16.14 -18.83
N PRO A 460 18.39 -16.60 -18.87
CA PRO A 460 17.37 -16.07 -19.78
C PRO A 460 16.80 -14.71 -19.37
N PHE A 461 17.11 -14.23 -18.17
CA PHE A 461 16.69 -12.94 -17.62
C PHE A 461 17.80 -12.36 -16.74
N THR A 462 17.74 -11.06 -16.43
CA THR A 462 18.66 -10.45 -15.44
C THR A 462 18.15 -10.77 -14.02
N PRO A 463 18.81 -11.64 -13.24
CA PRO A 463 18.34 -11.99 -11.90
C PRO A 463 18.55 -10.86 -10.90
N VAL A 464 17.73 -10.83 -9.85
CA VAL A 464 17.92 -9.98 -8.66
C VAL A 464 18.59 -10.74 -7.52
N ALA A 465 18.52 -12.07 -7.53
CA ALA A 465 19.18 -12.94 -6.56
C ALA A 465 19.65 -14.24 -7.22
N VAL A 466 20.79 -14.75 -6.74
CA VAL A 466 21.37 -16.01 -7.19
C VAL A 466 21.86 -16.79 -5.98
N HIS A 467 21.45 -18.05 -5.86
CA HIS A 467 21.99 -19.01 -4.90
C HIS A 467 22.86 -20.02 -5.64
N VAL A 468 24.08 -20.23 -5.16
CA VAL A 468 25.03 -21.20 -5.71
C VAL A 468 25.22 -22.35 -4.73
N MET A 469 25.13 -23.58 -5.25
CA MET A 469 25.39 -24.81 -4.52
C MET A 469 26.50 -25.58 -5.22
N VAL A 470 27.44 -26.10 -4.44
CA VAL A 470 28.57 -26.86 -4.98
C VAL A 470 28.53 -28.29 -4.44
N ASN A 471 28.56 -29.27 -5.33
CA ASN A 471 28.62 -30.68 -5.00
C ASN A 471 29.98 -31.28 -5.41
N THR A 472 30.74 -31.77 -4.43
CA THR A 472 32.02 -32.43 -4.68
C THR A 472 31.82 -33.92 -4.93
N THR A 473 32.33 -34.40 -6.07
CA THR A 473 32.06 -35.75 -6.60
C THR A 473 32.71 -36.90 -5.83
N SER A 474 33.64 -36.64 -4.90
CA SER A 474 34.24 -37.71 -4.09
C SER A 474 33.38 -38.16 -2.90
N THR A 475 32.38 -37.38 -2.50
CA THR A 475 31.67 -37.59 -1.22
C THR A 475 30.18 -37.27 -1.28
N GLY A 476 29.69 -36.63 -2.35
CA GLY A 476 28.28 -36.22 -2.48
C GLY A 476 27.88 -35.15 -1.47
N VAL A 477 28.86 -34.49 -0.86
CA VAL A 477 28.65 -33.45 0.15
C VAL A 477 28.44 -32.12 -0.54
N THR A 478 27.31 -31.47 -0.22
CA THR A 478 27.05 -30.08 -0.61
C THR A 478 27.87 -29.15 0.28
N VAL A 479 28.63 -28.27 -0.34
CA VAL A 479 29.36 -27.19 0.34
C VAL A 479 28.78 -25.84 -0.06
N LEU A 480 28.82 -24.87 0.87
CA LEU A 480 28.40 -23.50 0.60
C LEU A 480 29.42 -22.84 -0.33
N TRP A 481 28.94 -22.12 -1.33
CA TRP A 481 29.78 -21.25 -2.14
C TRP A 481 30.29 -20.09 -1.29
N ASN A 482 31.61 -19.90 -1.29
CA ASN A 482 32.33 -18.85 -0.55
C ASN A 482 33.06 -17.86 -1.47
N GLY A 483 32.99 -18.07 -2.79
CA GLY A 483 33.51 -17.14 -3.80
C GLY A 483 32.52 -16.02 -4.12
N ASP A 484 32.86 -15.21 -5.12
CA ASP A 484 32.01 -14.12 -5.59
C ASP A 484 30.97 -14.61 -6.59
N VAL A 485 29.77 -14.05 -6.50
CA VAL A 485 28.67 -14.24 -7.45
C VAL A 485 28.35 -12.88 -8.07
N ILE A 486 28.66 -12.71 -9.34
CA ILE A 486 28.49 -11.45 -10.05
C ILE A 486 27.37 -11.61 -11.08
N ILE A 487 26.35 -10.77 -10.97
CA ILE A 487 25.25 -10.72 -11.94
C ILE A 487 25.60 -9.68 -13.01
N ASN A 488 25.70 -10.13 -14.26
CA ASN A 488 25.88 -9.25 -15.41
C ASN A 488 24.56 -9.15 -16.15
N ALA A 489 23.98 -7.94 -16.17
CA ALA A 489 22.74 -7.67 -16.89
C ALA A 489 22.93 -7.84 -18.40
N ALA A 490 21.84 -8.16 -19.10
CA ALA A 490 21.86 -8.23 -20.55
C ALA A 490 22.23 -6.87 -21.15
N ALA A 491 23.12 -6.86 -22.13
CA ALA A 491 23.61 -5.63 -22.77
C ALA A 491 23.85 -5.84 -24.27
N GLY A 492 23.14 -5.06 -25.10
CA GLY A 492 23.19 -5.22 -26.56
C GLY A 492 22.70 -6.60 -26.98
N ASP A 493 23.48 -7.28 -27.83
CA ASP A 493 23.19 -8.65 -28.29
C ASP A 493 23.61 -9.73 -27.26
N MET A 494 24.22 -9.34 -26.14
CA MET A 494 24.74 -10.27 -25.14
C MET A 494 23.67 -10.55 -24.06
N PRO A 495 23.28 -11.82 -23.82
CA PRO A 495 22.31 -12.17 -22.79
C PRO A 495 22.88 -11.92 -21.39
N ALA A 496 22.00 -11.85 -20.40
CA ALA A 496 22.43 -11.81 -19.01
C ALA A 496 23.20 -13.10 -18.66
N TYR A 497 24.20 -12.99 -17.78
CA TYR A 497 24.99 -14.14 -17.34
C TYR A 497 25.49 -13.92 -15.91
N ILE A 498 25.72 -15.04 -15.23
CA ILE A 498 26.28 -15.07 -13.88
C ILE A 498 27.76 -15.43 -14.01
N GLU A 499 28.62 -14.58 -13.47
CA GLU A 499 30.03 -14.91 -13.28
C GLU A 499 30.22 -15.45 -11.86
N LEU A 500 30.64 -16.71 -11.79
CA LEU A 500 31.10 -17.32 -10.54
C LEU A 500 32.62 -17.19 -10.51
N ASN A 501 33.14 -16.41 -9.57
CA ASN A 501 34.57 -16.27 -9.36
C ASN A 501 34.95 -16.93 -8.04
N ASN A 502 35.73 -18.00 -8.14
CA ASN A 502 36.15 -18.77 -6.98
C ASN A 502 37.28 -18.09 -6.18
N ASP A 503 37.77 -16.93 -6.61
CA ASP A 503 38.83 -16.11 -5.97
C ASP A 503 40.09 -16.92 -5.56
N GLY A 504 40.37 -18.00 -6.30
CA GLY A 504 41.49 -18.90 -6.02
C GLY A 504 41.31 -19.83 -4.80
N ALA A 505 40.10 -19.95 -4.27
CA ALA A 505 39.78 -20.85 -3.16
C ALA A 505 39.78 -22.34 -3.58
N ALA A 506 39.74 -23.28 -2.64
CA ALA A 506 39.85 -24.72 -2.94
C ALA A 506 38.49 -25.40 -3.23
N ASP A 507 37.43 -24.61 -3.39
CA ASP A 507 36.05 -25.09 -3.28
C ASP A 507 35.54 -25.86 -4.51
N TRP A 508 36.31 -25.88 -5.60
CA TRP A 508 35.95 -26.59 -6.82
C TRP A 508 37.15 -27.08 -7.64
N SER A 509 36.90 -28.07 -8.49
CA SER A 509 37.84 -28.66 -9.46
C SER A 509 37.10 -28.92 -10.77
N ALA A 510 37.81 -29.29 -11.84
CA ALA A 510 37.23 -29.71 -13.13
C ALA A 510 36.30 -30.95 -13.05
N SER A 511 36.06 -31.49 -11.85
CA SER A 511 35.16 -32.61 -11.58
C SER A 511 34.03 -32.27 -10.61
N THR A 512 33.95 -31.02 -10.15
CA THR A 512 32.92 -30.53 -9.23
C THR A 512 31.66 -30.16 -10.00
N THR A 513 30.49 -30.42 -9.45
CA THR A 513 29.22 -29.99 -10.05
C THR A 513 28.72 -28.74 -9.32
N ILE A 514 28.53 -27.65 -10.05
CA ILE A 514 27.93 -26.43 -9.53
C ILE A 514 26.49 -26.34 -10.02
N THR A 515 25.56 -26.07 -9.12
CA THR A 515 24.18 -25.73 -9.45
C THR A 515 23.89 -24.31 -8.99
N ILE A 516 23.35 -23.50 -9.90
CA ILE A 516 22.84 -22.17 -9.58
C ILE A 516 21.31 -22.14 -9.60
N LEU A 517 20.73 -21.30 -8.76
CA LEU A 517 19.32 -20.92 -8.74
C LEU A 517 19.24 -19.41 -8.87
N ALA A 518 18.83 -18.91 -10.03
CA ALA A 518 18.65 -17.50 -10.33
C ALA A 518 17.17 -17.12 -10.20
N ILE A 519 16.89 -15.96 -9.61
CA ILE A 519 15.54 -15.45 -9.31
C ILE A 519 15.42 -14.03 -9.85
N SER A 520 14.34 -13.73 -10.59
CA SER A 520 14.04 -12.41 -11.16
C SER A 520 13.34 -11.47 -10.19
#